data_AF-A0A7J2IYM5-F1
#
_entry.id   AF-A0A7J2IYM5-F1
#
_cell.length_a   1.000
_cell.length_b   1.000
_cell.length_c   1.000
_cell.angle_alpha   90.00
_cell.angle_beta   90.00
_cell.angle_gamma   90.00
#
_symmetry.space_group_name_H-M   'P 1'
#
loop_
_entity.id
_entity.type
_entity.pdbx_description
1 polymer ?
#
loop_
_entity_poly.entity_id
_entity_poly.type
_entity_poly.pdbx_seq_one_letter_code
_entity_poly.pdbx_strand_id
1 'polypeptide(L)'
;MKSRKKLKITKEMKISEILELAEKLKNKKIIESLEKNGLFCVHCPYARFETLEDVSKAYGINVEKLVSMLNKAIKNKERCIQKK
;
A
#
# COMPACT_ATOMS: atom_id res chain seq x y z
N MET A 1 -13.70 22.02 -6.10
CA MET A 1 -12.23 21.95 -5.90
C MET A 1 -11.82 20.51 -5.57
N LYS A 2 -11.21 19.75 -6.50
CA LYS A 2 -10.65 18.43 -6.17
C LYS A 2 -9.21 18.62 -5.71
N SER A 3 -9.00 18.67 -4.39
CA SER A 3 -7.67 18.71 -3.78
C SER A 3 -6.82 17.58 -4.38
N ARG A 4 -5.68 17.92 -4.98
CA ARG A 4 -4.64 16.95 -5.37
C ARG A 4 -4.12 16.28 -4.10
N LYS A 5 -4.79 15.23 -3.65
CA LYS A 5 -4.37 14.43 -2.49
C LYS A 5 -3.05 13.78 -2.90
N LYS A 6 -1.92 14.21 -2.29
CA LYS A 6 -0.63 13.52 -2.42
C LYS A 6 -0.86 12.06 -2.06
N LEU A 7 -0.69 11.15 -3.03
CA LEU A 7 -0.83 9.72 -2.85
C LEU A 7 0.41 9.18 -2.14
N LYS A 8 0.49 9.41 -0.84
CA LYS A 8 1.57 8.90 0.02
C LYS A 8 0.98 7.92 1.00
N ILE A 9 1.48 6.69 0.99
CA ILE A 9 1.13 5.68 1.98
C ILE A 9 1.95 5.93 3.24
N THR A 10 1.30 5.86 4.40
CA THR A 10 1.95 5.95 5.73
C THR A 10 1.68 4.67 6.51
N LYS A 11 2.47 4.44 7.57
CA LYS A 11 2.36 3.25 8.43
C LYS A 11 1.07 3.19 9.26
N GLU A 12 0.47 4.36 9.51
CA GLU A 12 -0.79 4.52 10.25
C GLU A 12 -2.02 4.24 9.39
N MET A 13 -1.84 4.10 8.06
CA MET A 13 -2.96 3.76 7.18
C MET A 13 -3.45 2.35 7.43
N LYS A 14 -4.76 2.18 7.40
CA LYS A 14 -5.41 0.87 7.41
C LYS A 14 -5.15 0.13 6.12
N ILE A 15 -5.12 -1.19 6.20
CA ILE A 15 -5.00 -2.05 5.01
C ILE A 15 -6.16 -1.79 4.03
N SER A 16 -7.38 -1.56 4.53
CA SER A 16 -8.54 -1.23 3.68
C SER A 16 -8.29 0.00 2.80
N GLU A 17 -7.75 1.07 3.38
CA GLU A 17 -7.43 2.32 2.67
C GLU A 17 -6.35 2.09 1.61
N ILE A 18 -5.33 1.28 1.93
CA ILE A 18 -4.25 0.95 1.00
C ILE A 18 -4.77 0.13 -0.18
N LEU A 19 -5.66 -0.84 0.06
CA LEU A 19 -6.28 -1.65 -0.99
C LEU A 19 -7.18 -0.79 -1.88
N GLU A 20 -8.00 0.09 -1.30
CA GLU A 20 -8.79 1.05 -2.06
C GLU A 20 -7.91 1.99 -2.90
N LEU A 21 -6.80 2.47 -2.36
CA LEU A 21 -5.84 3.27 -3.12
C LEU A 21 -5.22 2.48 -4.26
N ALA A 22 -4.87 1.21 -4.05
CA ALA A 22 -4.35 0.34 -5.10
C ALA A 22 -5.36 0.15 -6.24
N GLU A 23 -6.64 -0.02 -5.90
CA GLU A 23 -7.73 -0.12 -6.88
C GLU A 23 -7.96 1.21 -7.62
N LYS A 24 -8.06 2.32 -6.88
CA LYS A 24 -8.21 3.68 -7.45
C LYS A 24 -7.09 4.02 -8.43
N LEU A 25 -5.85 3.59 -8.13
CA LEU A 25 -4.68 3.79 -9.00
C LEU A 25 -4.52 2.70 -10.07
N LYS A 26 -5.42 1.71 -10.11
CA LYS A 26 -5.31 0.49 -10.92
C LYS A 26 -3.89 -0.09 -10.85
N ASN A 27 -3.29 -0.08 -9.65
CA ASN A 27 -1.89 -0.41 -9.43
C ASN A 27 -1.74 -1.70 -8.62
N LYS A 28 -1.83 -2.83 -9.30
CA LYS A 28 -1.64 -4.18 -8.73
C LYS A 28 -0.29 -4.37 -8.04
N LYS A 29 0.75 -3.59 -8.40
CA LYS A 29 2.08 -3.66 -7.76
C LYS A 29 2.06 -3.32 -6.28
N ILE A 30 1.08 -2.54 -5.81
CA ILE A 30 0.93 -2.21 -4.39
C ILE A 30 0.54 -3.48 -3.62
N ILE A 31 -0.47 -4.20 -4.12
CA ILE A 31 -0.92 -5.48 -3.55
C ILE A 31 0.19 -6.52 -3.64
N GLU A 32 0.83 -6.69 -4.80
CA GLU A 32 1.98 -7.61 -4.95
C GLU A 32 3.12 -7.29 -3.99
N SER A 33 3.37 -6.01 -3.69
CA SER A 33 4.42 -5.62 -2.74
C SER A 33 4.05 -6.01 -1.31
N LEU A 34 2.78 -5.91 -0.92
CA LEU A 34 2.30 -6.37 0.39
C LEU A 34 2.48 -7.90 0.49
N GLU A 35 1.99 -8.63 -0.51
CA GLU A 35 2.05 -10.10 -0.55
C GLU A 35 3.50 -10.61 -0.53
N LYS A 36 4.40 -10.01 -1.33
CA LYS A 36 5.83 -10.36 -1.35
C LYS A 36 6.56 -10.10 -0.04
N ASN A 37 6.06 -9.18 0.79
CA ASN A 37 6.65 -8.89 2.09
C ASN A 37 6.04 -9.76 3.20
N GLY A 38 5.17 -10.74 2.87
CA GLY A 38 4.59 -11.66 3.85
C GLY A 38 3.18 -11.28 4.30
N LEU A 39 2.60 -10.19 3.77
CA LEU A 39 1.22 -9.78 4.06
C LEU A 39 0.24 -10.43 3.07
N PHE A 40 0.23 -11.76 2.99
CA PHE A 40 -0.78 -12.46 2.18
C PHE A 40 -2.19 -12.34 2.81
N CYS A 41 -2.22 -12.12 4.13
CA CYS A 41 -3.43 -11.97 4.93
C CYS A 41 -4.20 -10.66 4.67
N VAL A 42 -3.76 -9.77 3.76
CA VAL A 42 -4.49 -8.53 3.41
C VAL A 42 -5.92 -8.78 2.90
N HIS A 43 -6.19 -10.00 2.43
CA HIS A 43 -7.53 -10.43 2.00
C HIS A 43 -8.40 -10.94 3.16
N CYS A 44 -7.82 -11.17 4.35
CA CYS A 44 -8.58 -11.55 5.53
C CYS A 44 -9.46 -10.38 5.98
N PRO A 45 -10.75 -10.61 6.31
CA PRO A 45 -11.64 -9.54 6.76
C PRO A 45 -11.11 -8.83 8.00
N TYR A 46 -10.34 -9.51 8.85
CA TYR A 46 -9.76 -8.92 10.07
C TYR A 46 -8.64 -7.92 9.76
N ALA A 47 -7.74 -8.27 8.84
CA ALA A 47 -6.59 -7.43 8.47
C ALA A 47 -7.01 -6.07 7.89
N ARG A 48 -8.22 -5.96 7.32
CA ARG A 48 -8.76 -4.70 6.79
C ARG A 48 -8.95 -3.63 7.87
N PHE A 49 -9.17 -4.04 9.13
CA PHE A 49 -9.35 -3.12 10.25
C PHE A 49 -8.03 -2.73 10.91
N GLU A 50 -6.96 -3.48 10.65
CA GLU A 50 -5.63 -3.24 11.21
C GLU A 50 -4.85 -2.19 10.40
N THR A 51 -3.89 -1.56 11.08
CA THR A 51 -2.94 -0.63 10.45
C THR A 51 -1.79 -1.38 9.80
N LEU A 52 -1.14 -0.76 8.82
CA LEU A 52 0.05 -1.35 8.20
C LEU A 52 1.15 -1.63 9.25
N GLU A 53 1.28 -0.77 10.26
CA GLU A 53 2.22 -0.97 11.37
C GLU A 53 1.87 -2.16 12.26
N ASP A 54 0.61 -2.31 12.67
CA ASP A 54 0.16 -3.45 13.49
C ASP A 54 0.41 -4.78 12.79
N VAL A 55 -0.06 -4.91 11.54
CA VAL A 55 0.13 -6.16 10.80
C VAL A 55 1.62 -6.38 10.51
N SER A 56 2.39 -5.34 10.19
CA SER A 56 3.84 -5.51 10.02
C SER A 56 4.50 -5.99 11.31
N LYS A 57 4.11 -5.47 12.47
CA LYS A 57 4.65 -5.86 13.77
C LYS A 57 4.26 -7.28 14.16
N ALA A 58 3.01 -7.68 13.93
CA ALA A 58 2.51 -9.02 14.20
C ALA A 58 3.24 -10.10 13.39
N TYR A 59 3.65 -9.77 12.16
CA TYR A 59 4.37 -10.68 11.26
C TYR A 59 5.90 -10.45 11.24
N GLY A 60 6.43 -9.54 12.08
CA GLY A 60 7.87 -9.25 12.14
C GLY A 60 8.46 -8.57 10.89
N ILE A 61 7.63 -7.87 10.12
CA ILE A 61 7.99 -7.17 8.89
C ILE A 61 8.44 -5.73 9.22
N ASN A 62 9.47 -5.25 8.52
CA ASN A 62 9.89 -3.85 8.67
C ASN A 62 8.92 -2.90 7.94
N VAL A 63 8.06 -2.23 8.72
CA VAL A 63 7.05 -1.30 8.21
C VAL A 63 7.64 -0.14 7.41
N GLU A 64 8.81 0.38 7.78
CA GLU A 64 9.44 1.50 7.06
C GLU A 64 9.89 1.07 5.66
N LYS A 65 10.48 -0.12 5.56
CA LYS A 65 10.87 -0.71 4.27
C LYS A 65 9.64 -0.92 3.39
N LEU A 66 8.56 -1.43 3.97
CA LEU A 66 7.31 -1.67 3.25
C LEU A 66 6.68 -0.36 2.73
N VAL A 67 6.54 0.64 3.60
CA VAL A 67 6.04 1.97 3.23
C VAL A 67 6.88 2.58 2.11
N SER A 68 8.21 2.47 2.19
CA SER A 68 9.11 2.96 1.15
C SER A 68 8.88 2.25 -0.19
N MET A 69 8.73 0.92 -0.19
CA MET A 69 8.44 0.13 -1.39
C MET A 69 7.09 0.50 -2.01
N LEU A 70 6.04 0.64 -1.20
CA LEU A 70 4.70 1.01 -1.67
C LEU A 70 4.69 2.41 -2.30
N ASN A 71 5.31 3.39 -1.63
CA ASN A 71 5.45 4.75 -2.18
C ASN A 71 6.28 4.77 -3.47
N LYS A 72 7.34 3.96 -3.56
CA LYS A 72 8.10 3.79 -4.82
C LYS A 72 7.22 3.19 -5.92
N ALA A 73 6.36 2.21 -5.60
CA ALA A 73 5.45 1.61 -6.57
C ALA A 73 4.41 2.61 -7.11
N ILE A 74 3.93 3.53 -6.25
CA ILE A 74 3.05 4.64 -6.66
C ILE A 74 3.80 5.59 -7.60
N LYS A 75 4.97 6.09 -7.19
CA LYS A 75 5.78 7.02 -7.99
C LYS A 75 6.21 6.43 -9.34
N ASN A 76 6.54 5.14 -9.37
CA ASN A 76 6.90 4.45 -10.61
C ASN A 76 5.70 4.27 -11.56
N LYS A 77 4.49 4.07 -11.03
CA LYS A 77 3.27 4.03 -11.84
C LYS A 77 3.01 5.39 -12.49
N GLU A 78 3.16 6.50 -11.76
CA GLU A 78 3.04 7.85 -12.32
C GLU A 78 4.03 8.08 -13.48
N ARG A 79 5.26 7.56 -13.38
CA ARG A 79 6.25 7.60 -14.47
C ARG A 79 5.88 6.71 -15.67
N CYS A 80 5.27 5.56 -15.44
CA CYS A 80 4.83 4.68 -16.52
C CYS A 80 3.63 5.24 -17.30
N ILE A 81 2.74 6.00 -16.64
CA ILE A 81 1.59 6.63 -17.30
C ILE A 81 2.01 7.81 -18.20
N GLN A 82 3.10 8.51 -17.85
CA GLN A 82 3.62 9.64 -18.65
C GLN A 82 4.38 9.25 -19.93
N LYS A 83 4.57 7.95 -20.21
CA LYS A 83 5.31 7.46 -21.39
C LYS A 83 4.41 6.87 -22.48
N LYS A 84 3.10 7.11 -22.44
CA LYS A 84 2.15 6.62 -23.44
C LYS A 84 1.52 7.76 -24.21
#